data_AF-A0A3P8S6Z4-F1
#
_entry.id   AF-A0A3P8S6Z4-F1
#
_cell.length_a   1.000
_cell.length_b   1.000
_cell.length_c   1.000
_cell.angle_alpha   90.00
_cell.angle_beta   90.00
_cell.angle_gamma   90.00
#
_symmetry.space_group_name_H-M   'P 1'
#
loop_
_entity.id
_entity.type
_entity.pdbx_description
1 polymer ?
#
loop_
_entity_poly.entity_id
_entity_poly.type
_entity_poly.pdbx_seq_one_letter_code
_entity_poly.pdbx_strand_id
1 'polypeptide(L)'
;MSVTVKAYLLGKDESVKEIRRFAVDQDVSCSFEYLSKKTASVFSNLKSSSFSLFYRDEDGDLVAFSSDDELMMGLGCMKDATFRLFIKGLSVHAVHTSNTPVTHPYNIPVTHL
;
A
#
# COMPACT_ATOMS: atom_id res chain seq x y z
N MET A 1 18.38 19.71 4.51
CA MET A 1 17.20 19.66 5.42
C MET A 1 16.70 18.21 5.41
N SER A 2 16.28 17.65 6.54
CA SER A 2 15.77 16.27 6.60
C SER A 2 14.28 16.26 6.96
N VAL A 3 13.50 15.45 6.27
CA VAL A 3 12.09 15.20 6.56
C VAL A 3 11.99 13.98 7.47
N THR A 4 11.26 14.11 8.58
CA THR A 4 10.98 12.97 9.45
C THR A 4 9.75 12.23 8.91
N VAL A 5 9.95 11.03 8.37
CA VAL A 5 8.84 10.19 7.92
C VAL A 5 8.39 9.29 9.06
N LYS A 6 7.12 9.41 9.43
CA LYS A 6 6.43 8.59 10.42
C LYS A 6 5.48 7.67 9.67
N ALA A 7 5.94 6.44 9.51
CA ALA A 7 5.30 5.41 8.72
C ALA A 7 4.45 4.49 9.61
N TYR A 8 3.18 4.29 9.25
CA TYR A 8 2.19 3.49 9.94
C TYR A 8 1.82 2.30 9.05
N LEU A 9 2.21 1.10 9.45
CA LEU A 9 1.79 -0.12 8.78
C LEU A 9 0.40 -0.52 9.27
N LEU A 10 -0.58 -0.48 8.37
CA LEU A 10 -1.95 -0.86 8.64
C LEU A 10 -2.16 -2.36 8.36
N GLY A 11 -2.91 -3.02 9.24
CA GLY A 11 -3.32 -4.41 9.10
C GLY A 11 -4.59 -4.58 8.28
N LYS A 12 -5.12 -5.80 8.25
CA LYS A 12 -6.37 -6.15 7.55
C LYS A 12 -7.61 -5.40 8.06
N ASP A 13 -7.57 -4.91 9.30
CA ASP A 13 -8.67 -4.24 9.98
C ASP A 13 -8.43 -2.72 10.10
N GLU A 14 -7.55 -2.16 9.26
CA GLU A 14 -7.06 -0.76 9.37
C GLU A 14 -6.40 -0.42 10.73
N SER A 15 -6.17 -1.42 11.57
CA SER A 15 -5.42 -1.30 12.80
C SER A 15 -3.94 -1.08 12.51
N VAL A 16 -3.33 -0.12 13.20
CA VAL A 16 -1.90 0.12 13.11
C VAL A 16 -1.15 -1.07 13.72
N LYS A 17 -0.56 -1.91 12.87
CA LYS A 17 0.25 -3.06 13.29
C LYS A 17 1.63 -2.65 13.77
N GLU A 18 2.26 -1.70 13.07
CA GLU A 18 3.61 -1.25 13.39
C GLU A 18 3.77 0.22 13.03
N ILE A 19 4.54 0.96 13.82
CA ILE A 19 4.91 2.35 13.55
C ILE A 19 6.42 2.43 13.52
N ARG A 20 6.98 3.00 12.46
CA ARG A 20 8.42 3.29 12.38
C ARG A 20 8.64 4.74 11.98
N ARG A 21 9.68 5.33 12.55
CA ARG A 21 10.10 6.70 12.27
C ARG A 21 11.51 6.67 11.73
N PHE A 22 11.73 7.34 10.61
CA PHE A 22 13.04 7.47 10.01
C PHE A 22 13.20 8.86 9.39
N ALA A 23 14.41 9.40 9.47
CA ALA A 23 14.76 10.62 8.78
C ALA A 23 15.13 10.29 7.33
N VAL A 24 14.66 11.13 6.41
CA VAL A 24 14.97 11.06 4.98
C VAL A 24 15.45 12.44 4.55
N ASP A 25 16.53 12.50 3.78
CA ASP A 25 16.98 13.77 3.19
C ASP A 25 15.91 14.31 2.24
N GLN A 26 15.71 15.62 2.28
CA GLN A 26 14.65 16.25 1.49
C GLN A 26 14.83 15.99 -0.02
N ASP A 27 16.08 15.98 -0.50
CA ASP A 27 16.45 15.68 -1.88
C ASP A 27 15.94 14.32 -2.38
N VAL A 28 15.88 13.32 -1.51
CA VAL A 28 15.41 11.96 -1.85
C VAL A 28 14.01 11.67 -1.32
N SER A 29 13.44 12.57 -0.51
CA SER A 29 12.10 12.44 0.06
C SER A 29 10.99 12.60 -0.99
N CYS A 30 11.26 13.30 -2.09
CA CYS A 30 10.34 13.47 -3.22
C CYS A 30 10.37 12.29 -4.20
N SER A 31 11.27 11.31 -3.99
CA SER A 31 11.36 10.14 -4.86
C SER A 31 10.54 8.99 -4.29
N PHE A 32 9.43 8.66 -4.96
CA PHE A 32 8.57 7.53 -4.58
C PHE A 32 9.36 6.23 -4.51
N GLU A 33 10.22 5.96 -5.49
CA GLU A 33 11.02 4.74 -5.55
C GLU A 33 11.98 4.63 -4.35
N TYR A 34 12.66 5.72 -4.00
CA TYR A 34 13.55 5.76 -2.84
C TYR A 34 12.76 5.58 -1.54
N LEU A 35 11.66 6.33 -1.37
CA LEU A 35 10.83 6.27 -0.18
C LEU A 35 10.23 4.87 0.01
N SER A 36 9.75 4.25 -1.07
CA SER A 36 9.21 2.90 -1.09
C SER A 36 10.28 1.86 -0.72
N LYS A 37 11.46 1.89 -1.35
CA LYS A 37 12.59 1.00 -1.02
C LYS A 37 13.06 1.18 0.41
N LYS A 38 13.18 2.42 0.88
CA LYS A 38 13.56 2.75 2.26
C LYS A 38 12.53 2.21 3.25
N THR A 39 11.24 2.43 2.97
CA THR A 39 10.13 1.92 3.77
C THR A 39 10.17 0.39 3.81
N ALA A 40 10.26 -0.30 2.67
CA ALA A 40 10.38 -1.76 2.64
C ALA A 40 11.61 -2.30 3.37
N SER A 41 12.73 -1.56 3.35
CA SER A 41 13.93 -1.92 4.12
C SER A 41 13.70 -1.79 5.64
N VAL A 42 13.04 -0.71 6.05
CA VAL A 42 12.69 -0.41 7.44
C VAL A 42 11.62 -1.37 7.98
N PHE A 43 10.66 -1.79 7.14
CA PHE A 43 9.60 -2.72 7.45
C PHE A 43 9.88 -4.10 6.85
N SER A 44 10.53 -4.98 7.61
CA SER A 44 10.88 -6.33 7.14
C SER A 44 9.65 -7.17 6.72
N ASN A 45 8.47 -6.87 7.26
CA ASN A 45 7.19 -7.50 6.87
C ASN A 45 6.74 -7.19 5.43
N LEU A 46 7.23 -6.11 4.81
CA LEU A 46 6.82 -5.67 3.47
C LEU A 46 7.71 -6.21 2.35
N LYS A 47 8.84 -6.86 2.67
CA LYS A 47 9.85 -7.29 1.68
C LYS A 47 9.33 -8.29 0.64
N SER A 48 8.21 -8.96 0.89
CA SER A 48 7.65 -9.99 0.00
C SER A 48 6.19 -9.74 -0.38
N SER A 49 5.65 -8.56 -0.10
CA SER A 49 4.24 -8.27 -0.32
C SER A 49 4.06 -6.94 -1.04
N SER A 50 3.16 -6.89 -2.02
CA SER A 50 2.78 -5.64 -2.68
C SER A 50 2.09 -4.73 -1.65
N PHE A 51 2.57 -3.50 -1.53
CA PHE A 51 1.99 -2.51 -0.63
C PHE A 51 1.72 -1.20 -1.37
N SER A 52 0.71 -0.49 -0.92
CA SER A 52 0.39 0.86 -1.36
C SER A 52 0.70 1.84 -0.26
N LEU A 53 1.24 3.00 -0.66
CA LEU A 53 1.56 4.11 0.22
C LEU A 53 0.43 5.12 0.15
N PHE A 54 0.07 5.66 1.30
CA PHE A 54 -0.99 6.63 1.47
C PHE A 54 -0.48 7.78 2.33
N TYR A 55 -0.87 9.00 2.03
CA TYR A 55 -0.67 10.16 2.91
C TYR A 55 -2.02 10.73 3.31
N ARG A 56 -2.01 11.61 4.30
CA ARG A 56 -3.21 12.35 4.69
C ARG A 56 -3.15 13.76 4.11
N ASP A 57 -4.12 14.15 3.29
CA ASP A 57 -4.17 15.49 2.70
C ASP A 57 -4.81 16.52 3.66
N GLU A 58 -5.08 17.73 3.16
CA GLU A 58 -5.64 18.85 3.92
C GLU A 58 -7.06 18.61 4.43
N ASP A 59 -7.88 17.88 3.68
CA ASP A 59 -9.25 17.48 4.08
C ASP A 59 -9.23 16.35 5.12
N GLY A 60 -8.09 15.68 5.24
CA GLY A 60 -7.89 14.59 6.17
C GLY A 60 -8.20 13.22 5.58
N ASP A 61 -8.30 13.10 4.26
CA ASP A 61 -8.48 11.84 3.54
C ASP A 61 -7.16 11.10 3.30
N LEU A 62 -7.25 9.77 3.16
CA LEU A 62 -6.10 8.93 2.85
C LEU A 62 -5.93 8.81 1.33
N VAL A 63 -5.01 9.60 0.78
CA VAL A 63 -4.72 9.60 -0.65
C VAL A 63 -3.60 8.61 -0.94
N ALA A 64 -3.90 7.62 -1.79
CA ALA A 64 -2.89 6.70 -2.32
C ALA A 64 -2.03 7.42 -3.33
N PHE A 65 -0.73 7.13 -3.33
CA PHE A 65 0.18 7.65 -4.35
C PHE A 65 1.12 6.57 -4.85
N SER A 66 1.48 6.69 -6.12
CA SER A 66 2.33 5.76 -6.85
C SER A 66 3.42 6.45 -7.66
N SER A 67 3.38 7.79 -7.71
CA SER A 67 4.31 8.62 -8.47
C SER A 67 4.92 9.73 -7.60
N ASP A 68 6.03 10.27 -8.06
CA ASP A 68 6.73 11.40 -7.45
C ASP A 68 5.93 12.71 -7.48
N ASP A 69 5.17 13.00 -8.53
CA ASP A 69 4.26 14.17 -8.58
C ASP A 69 3.25 14.18 -7.42
N GLU A 70 2.59 13.04 -7.18
CA GLU A 70 1.61 12.87 -6.11
C GLU A 70 2.28 12.97 -4.72
N LEU A 71 3.48 12.40 -4.59
CA LEU A 71 4.28 12.50 -3.37
C LEU A 71 4.66 13.96 -3.08
N MET A 72 5.06 14.72 -4.10
CA MET A 72 5.36 16.15 -3.96
C MET A 72 4.13 16.96 -3.51
N MET A 73 2.94 16.64 -4.02
CA MET A 73 1.70 17.25 -3.53
C MET A 73 1.48 16.96 -2.04
N GLY A 74 1.66 15.69 -1.62
CA GLY A 74 1.56 15.30 -0.22
C GLY A 74 2.60 15.96 0.68
N LEU A 75 3.84 16.13 0.19
CA LEU A 75 4.90 16.85 0.90
C LEU A 75 4.61 18.35 1.01
N GLY A 76 4.00 18.94 -0.02
CA GLY A 76 3.61 20.35 -0.05
C GLY A 76 2.50 20.69 0.96
N CYS A 77 1.64 19.73 1.29
CA CYS A 77 0.59 19.90 2.31
C CYS A 77 1.13 19.89 3.75
N MET A 78 2.40 19.54 3.97
CA MET A 78 2.96 19.39 5.31
C MET A 78 3.22 20.74 5.96
N LYS A 79 2.53 21.02 7.08
CA LYS A 79 2.79 22.20 7.91
C LYS A 79 4.00 22.06 8.84
N ASP A 80 4.50 20.83 9.03
CA ASP A 80 5.60 20.48 9.92
C ASP A 80 6.64 19.60 9.21
N ALA A 81 7.84 19.48 9.79
CA ALA A 81 8.90 18.58 9.31
C ALA A 81 8.60 17.07 9.49
N THR A 82 7.34 16.68 9.78
CA THR A 82 6.93 15.29 10.03
C THR A 82 5.91 14.81 8.99
N PHE A 83 6.32 13.91 8.09
CA PHE A 83 5.44 13.29 7.10
C PHE A 83 4.74 12.08 7.70
N ARG A 84 3.42 12.01 7.59
CA ARG A 84 2.64 10.85 8.05
C ARG A 84 2.35 9.96 6.85
N LEU A 85 3.03 8.83 6.81
CA LEU A 85 2.91 7.85 5.74
C LEU A 85 2.14 6.64 6.24
N PHE A 86 1.08 6.24 5.56
CA PHE A 86 0.30 5.06 5.89
C PHE A 86 0.58 3.99 4.83
N ILE A 87 0.87 2.76 5.27
CA ILE A 87 1.09 1.63 4.37
C ILE A 87 -0.05 0.64 4.54
N LYS A 88 -0.73 0.31 3.44
CA LYS A 88 -1.67 -0.83 3.40
C LYS A 88 -1.10 -1.90 2.49
N GLY A 89 -1.09 -3.14 2.97
CA GLY A 89 -0.78 -4.29 2.11
C GLY A 89 -1.92 -4.50 1.12
N LEU A 90 -1.59 -4.65 -0.17
CA LEU A 90 -2.55 -5.09 -1.18
C LEU A 90 -2.86 -6.56 -0.90
N SER A 91 -3.91 -6.83 -0.12
CA SER A 91 -4.43 -8.18 -0.03
C SER A 91 -4.99 -8.56 -1.39
N VAL A 92 -4.33 -9.50 -2.07
CA VAL A 92 -4.86 -10.22 -3.23
C VAL A 92 -6.05 -11.09 -2.76
N HIS A 93 -7.12 -10.44 -2.32
CA HIS A 93 -8.37 -11.06 -1.89
C HIS A 93 -9.61 -10.27 -2.34
N ALA A 94 -9.45 -9.24 -3.18
CA ALA A 94 -10.56 -8.57 -3.85
C ALA A 94 -10.79 -9.08 -5.30
N VAL A 95 -10.37 -10.31 -5.59
CA VAL A 95 -10.91 -11.11 -6.71
C VAL A 95 -11.39 -12.43 -6.12
N HIS A 96 -12.41 -12.36 -5.25
CA HIS A 96 -13.48 -13.34 -5.36
C HIS A 96 -14.27 -12.98 -6.63
N THR A 97 -13.71 -13.27 -7.80
CA THR A 97 -14.55 -13.57 -8.95
C THR A 97 -15.38 -14.76 -8.54
N SER A 98 -16.64 -14.48 -8.20
CA SER A 98 -17.77 -15.37 -8.39
C SER A 98 -17.71 -15.97 -9.79
N ASN A 99 -16.97 -17.08 -9.95
CA ASN A 99 -17.12 -17.98 -11.06
C ASN A 99 -17.27 -19.37 -10.46
N THR A 100 -18.47 -19.63 -9.94
CA THR A 100 -18.98 -20.99 -9.85
C THR A 100 -18.94 -21.58 -11.26
N PRO A 101 -18.15 -22.64 -11.55
CA PRO A 101 -18.48 -23.46 -12.70
C PRO A 101 -19.84 -24.10 -12.38
N VAL A 102 -20.86 -23.76 -13.15
CA VAL A 102 -22.13 -24.48 -13.14
C VAL A 102 -21.84 -25.92 -13.60
N THR A 103 -21.64 -26.83 -12.64
CA THR A 103 -21.61 -28.26 -12.91
C THR A 103 -22.99 -28.65 -13.43
N HIS A 104 -23.16 -28.75 -14.75
CA HIS A 104 -24.31 -29.42 -15.33
C HIS A 104 -24.19 -30.92 -14.99
N PRO A 105 -25.13 -31.52 -14.24
CA PRO A 105 -25.06 -32.92 -13.90
C PRO A 105 -25.89 -33.73 -14.90
N TYR A 106 -25.50 -33.85 -16.17
CA TYR A 106 -26.07 -34.87 -17.06
C TYR A 106 -25.13 -35.17 -18.21
N ASN A 107 -24.38 -36.26 -18.08
CA ASN A 107 -24.11 -37.17 -19.21
C ASN A 107 -23.63 -38.50 -18.64
N ILE A 108 -24.61 -39.34 -18.33
CA ILE A 108 -24.43 -40.80 -18.24
C ILE A 108 -24.46 -41.40 -19.67
N PRO A 109 -23.78 -42.54 -19.90
CA PRO A 109 -23.21 -42.92 -21.18
C PRO A 109 -24.18 -43.68 -22.08
N VAL A 110 -23.99 -43.59 -23.39
CA VAL A 110 -24.59 -44.53 -24.35
C VAL A 110 -23.50 -45.41 -24.93
N THR A 111 -23.41 -46.60 -24.35
CA THR A 111 -22.86 -47.80 -24.99
C THR A 111 -23.80 -48.19 -26.14
N HIS A 112 -23.30 -48.26 -27.37
CA HIS A 112 -23.95 -49.05 -28.41
C HIS A 112 -22.93 -50.00 -29.04
N LEU A 113 -23.43 -51.22 -29.26
CA LEU A 113 -22.78 -52.46 -29.65
C LEU A 113 -21.75 -52.34 -30.78
#